data_AF-A0A7W7M8R4-F1
#
_entry.id   AF-A0A7W7M8R4-F1
#
_cell.length_a   1.000
_cell.length_b   1.000
_cell.length_c   1.000
_cell.angle_alpha   90.00
_cell.angle_beta   90.00
_cell.angle_gamma   90.00
#
_symmetry.space_group_name_H-M   'P 1'
#
loop_
_entity.id
_entity.type
_entity.pdbx_description
1 polymer ?
#
loop_
_entity_poly.entity_id
_entity_poly.type
_entity_poly.pdbx_seq_one_letter_code
_entity_poly.pdbx_strand_id
1 'polypeptide(L)'
;MSRMTQAVIMLLFGGAIIKATVTDVFLRYVKEGLRPFLLLAGIVLVAAAVMTIWYDLRALRTAPKTKAPSRRSQRPNVTVPGGDPTRDGGTNGGGPGHGGEPGPVGEPRHDGEQEIGGGSGRGGGFGDGHDDGHGHAHHEPRVGWLLLLPVLGLLLISPPALGSFAAGQAGSVGPAAASDYPPLPAGDPVEVSLLDYASRAVFDGGKSLAGRNVKLTGFITPGPDGKPMLARMVLTCCAADGRPIKIGLTGAPIDAPADAWVQVIGVYSTQIGTDPVNQAQVAFFDVHSWQEIEEPKQPYA
;
A
#
# COMPACT_ATOMS: atom_id res chain seq x y z
N MET A 1 -1.84 -20.65 -4.95
CA MET A 1 -0.55 -19.92 -4.91
C MET A 1 0.57 -20.95 -5.03
N SER A 2 1.43 -20.86 -6.05
CA SER A 2 2.50 -21.87 -6.23
C SER A 2 3.53 -21.76 -5.09
N ARG A 3 4.20 -22.87 -4.75
CA ARG A 3 5.28 -22.88 -3.73
C ARG A 3 6.40 -21.90 -4.09
N MET A 4 6.70 -21.76 -5.39
CA MET A 4 7.65 -20.76 -5.88
C MET A 4 7.15 -19.33 -5.64
N THR A 5 5.88 -19.02 -5.93
CA THR A 5 5.29 -17.69 -5.69
C THR A 5 5.35 -17.34 -4.20
N GLN A 6 5.04 -18.29 -3.32
CA GLN A 6 5.12 -18.09 -1.87
C GLN A 6 6.55 -17.83 -1.40
N ALA A 7 7.54 -18.59 -1.90
CA ALA A 7 8.94 -18.39 -1.55
C ALA A 7 9.46 -17.03 -2.04
N VAL A 8 9.10 -16.62 -3.26
CA VAL A 8 9.48 -15.30 -3.81
C VAL A 8 8.89 -14.17 -2.96
N ILE A 9 7.61 -14.24 -2.59
CA ILE A 9 6.97 -13.23 -1.75
C ILE A 9 7.64 -13.15 -0.36
N MET A 10 7.92 -14.30 0.26
CA MET A 10 8.62 -14.36 1.55
C MET A 10 10.03 -13.77 1.46
N LEU A 11 10.77 -14.03 0.38
CA LEU A 11 12.10 -13.48 0.16
C LEU A 11 12.05 -11.95 -0.03
N LEU A 12 11.13 -11.44 -0.85
CA LEU A 12 10.97 -10.01 -1.07
C LEU A 12 10.55 -9.29 0.21
N PHE A 13 9.57 -9.84 0.94
CA PHE A 13 9.09 -9.25 2.17
C PHE A 13 10.14 -9.28 3.29
N GLY A 14 10.82 -10.43 3.48
CA GLY A 14 11.93 -10.54 4.42
C GLY A 14 13.10 -9.61 4.08
N GLY A 15 13.44 -9.51 2.79
CA GLY A 15 14.46 -8.56 2.30
C GLY A 15 14.08 -7.10 2.53
N ALA A 16 12.81 -6.73 2.33
CA ALA A 16 12.30 -5.40 2.62
C ALA A 16 12.43 -5.03 4.10
N ILE A 17 12.07 -5.96 5.00
CA ILE A 17 12.19 -5.77 6.45
C ILE A 17 13.65 -5.57 6.85
N ILE A 18 14.57 -6.42 6.34
CA ILE A 18 16.00 -6.28 6.63
C ILE A 18 16.52 -4.93 6.13
N LYS A 19 16.21 -4.55 4.89
CA LYS A 19 16.60 -3.25 4.32
C LYS A 19 16.12 -2.11 5.22
N ALA A 20 14.82 -2.07 5.53
CA ALA A 20 14.23 -1.01 6.35
C ALA A 20 14.84 -0.92 7.76
N THR A 21 15.28 -2.06 8.32
CA THR A 21 15.92 -2.15 9.63
C THR A 21 17.39 -1.70 9.59
N VAL A 22 18.08 -1.92 8.48
CA VAL A 22 19.47 -1.48 8.27
C VAL A 22 19.53 0.00 7.92
N THR A 23 18.58 0.50 7.12
CA THR A 23 18.55 1.91 6.68
C THR A 23 17.83 2.84 7.65
N ASP A 24 17.55 2.40 8.89
CA ASP A 24 16.83 3.17 9.92
C ASP A 24 15.44 3.70 9.52
N VAL A 25 14.92 3.32 8.34
CA VAL A 25 13.60 3.72 7.83
C VAL A 25 12.50 3.24 8.77
N PHE A 26 12.72 2.13 9.48
CA PHE A 26 11.79 1.65 10.50
C PHE A 26 11.62 2.62 11.68
N LEU A 27 12.61 3.47 12.00
CA LEU A 27 12.55 4.45 13.10
C LEU A 27 11.51 5.54 12.86
N ARG A 28 11.05 5.70 11.61
CA ARG A 28 9.89 6.53 11.31
C ARG A 28 8.63 5.99 11.94
N TYR A 29 8.48 4.67 12.07
CA TYR A 29 7.20 4.06 12.45
C TYR A 29 7.25 3.32 13.79
N VAL A 30 8.43 2.91 14.23
CA VAL A 30 8.60 1.99 15.36
C VAL A 30 9.75 2.45 16.25
N LYS A 31 9.61 2.21 17.56
CA LYS A 31 10.67 2.49 18.55
C LYS A 31 11.96 1.75 18.23
N GLU A 32 13.08 2.40 18.51
CA GLU A 32 14.43 1.86 18.25
C GLU A 32 14.68 0.50 18.94
N GLY A 33 14.12 0.29 20.14
CA GLY A 33 14.28 -0.97 20.89
C GLY A 33 13.74 -2.22 20.18
N LEU A 34 12.88 -2.07 19.16
CA LEU A 34 12.35 -3.20 18.39
C LEU A 34 13.25 -3.64 17.23
N ARG A 35 14.33 -2.89 16.95
CA ARG A 35 15.31 -3.20 15.89
C ARG A 35 15.81 -4.65 15.88
N PRO A 36 16.27 -5.25 17.00
CA PRO A 36 16.78 -6.63 16.97
C PRO A 36 15.69 -7.65 16.63
N PHE A 37 14.46 -7.41 17.06
CA PHE A 37 13.32 -8.30 16.77
C PHE A 37 12.92 -8.25 15.30
N LEU A 38 12.87 -7.04 14.71
CA LEU A 38 12.57 -6.87 13.28
C LEU A 38 13.66 -7.50 12.41
N LEU A 39 14.93 -7.30 12.75
CA LEU A 39 16.05 -7.89 12.02
C LEU A 39 15.98 -9.42 12.07
N LEU A 40 15.75 -10.00 13.25
CA LEU A 40 15.64 -11.44 13.42
C LEU A 40 14.46 -12.02 12.64
N ALA A 41 13.29 -11.38 12.68
CA ALA A 41 12.12 -11.80 11.91
C ALA A 41 12.40 -11.77 10.39
N GLY A 42 13.05 -10.71 9.89
CA GLY A 42 13.45 -10.61 8.48
C GLY A 42 14.41 -11.72 8.07
N ILE A 43 15.41 -12.03 8.90
CA ILE A 43 16.37 -13.12 8.66
C ILE A 43 15.66 -14.47 8.60
N VAL A 44 14.73 -14.75 9.53
CA VAL A 44 13.96 -16.00 9.57
C VAL A 44 13.12 -16.16 8.30
N LEU A 45 12.46 -15.10 7.83
CA LEU A 45 11.67 -15.12 6.59
C LEU A 45 12.54 -15.42 5.36
N VAL A 46 13.69 -14.76 5.25
CA VAL A 46 14.64 -15.01 4.15
C VAL A 46 15.18 -16.43 4.22
N ALA A 47 15.55 -16.94 5.40
CA ALA A 47 16.04 -18.30 5.59
C ALA A 47 14.99 -19.34 5.17
N ALA A 48 13.73 -19.17 5.57
CA ALA A 48 12.63 -20.05 5.18
C ALA A 48 12.38 -20.04 3.66
N ALA A 49 12.47 -18.87 3.02
CA ALA A 49 12.34 -18.75 1.57
C ALA A 49 13.48 -19.47 0.83
N VAL A 50 14.73 -19.25 1.25
CA VAL A 50 15.91 -19.92 0.69
C VAL A 50 15.83 -21.43 0.87
N MET A 51 15.42 -21.89 2.06
CA MET A 51 15.25 -23.32 2.36
C MET A 51 14.21 -23.96 1.45
N THR A 52 13.08 -23.29 1.20
CA THR A 52 12.02 -23.76 0.30
C THR A 52 12.53 -23.91 -1.13
N ILE A 53 13.21 -22.89 -1.66
CA ILE A 53 13.80 -22.91 -3.00
C ILE A 53 14.83 -24.04 -3.11
N TRP A 54 15.65 -24.24 -2.08
CA TRP A 54 16.67 -25.27 -2.06
C TRP A 54 16.09 -26.69 -2.02
N TYR A 55 15.01 -26.93 -1.28
CA TYR A 55 14.33 -28.22 -1.28
C TYR A 55 13.72 -28.57 -2.63
N ASP A 56 13.06 -27.60 -3.28
CA ASP A 56 12.49 -27.82 -4.62
C ASP A 56 13.59 -28.13 -5.65
N LEU A 57 14.72 -27.40 -5.60
CA LEU A 57 15.88 -27.67 -6.46
C LEU A 57 16.52 -29.04 -6.19
N ARG A 58 16.58 -29.48 -4.93
CA ARG A 58 17.07 -30.82 -4.57
C ARG A 58 16.13 -31.91 -5.07
N ALA A 59 14.81 -31.74 -4.91
CA ALA A 59 13.82 -32.71 -5.36
C ALA A 59 13.90 -32.98 -6.87
N LEU A 60 14.15 -31.93 -7.67
CA LEU A 60 14.36 -32.03 -9.12
C LEU A 60 15.67 -32.78 -9.49
N ARG A 61 16.71 -32.70 -8.65
CA ARG A 61 17.98 -33.42 -8.88
C ARG A 61 17.90 -34.90 -8.52
N THR A 62 17.02 -35.28 -7.59
CA THR A 62 16.86 -36.66 -7.12
C THR A 62 15.82 -37.48 -7.89
N ALA A 63 15.09 -36.88 -8.84
CA ALA A 63 14.13 -37.60 -9.66
C ALA A 63 14.85 -38.65 -10.53
N PRO A 64 14.59 -39.97 -10.36
CA PRO A 64 15.17 -40.98 -11.21
C PRO A 64 14.66 -40.77 -12.64
N LYS A 65 15.56 -40.83 -13.64
CA LYS A 65 15.17 -40.84 -15.06
C LYS A 65 14.30 -42.08 -15.31
N THR A 66 12.98 -41.92 -15.26
CA THR A 66 12.05 -42.96 -15.68
C THR A 66 12.33 -43.25 -17.16
N LYS A 67 12.87 -44.43 -17.45
CA LYS A 67 13.08 -44.89 -18.83
C LYS A 67 11.73 -44.85 -19.55
N ALA A 68 11.70 -44.21 -20.71
CA ALA A 68 10.51 -44.13 -21.57
C ALA A 68 9.98 -45.55 -21.85
N PRO A 69 8.66 -45.80 -21.74
CA PRO A 69 8.11 -47.10 -22.09
C PRO A 69 8.33 -47.36 -23.57
N SER A 70 9.01 -48.47 -23.86
CA SER A 70 9.27 -48.94 -25.22
C SER A 70 7.94 -49.17 -25.94
N ARG A 71 7.77 -48.49 -27.07
CA ARG A 71 6.71 -48.66 -28.07
C ARG A 71 6.61 -50.15 -28.44
N ARG A 72 5.66 -50.89 -27.85
CA ARG A 72 5.32 -52.25 -28.30
C ARG A 72 4.12 -52.13 -29.24
N SER A 73 4.35 -52.39 -30.51
CA SER A 73 3.33 -52.43 -31.56
C SER A 73 2.23 -53.45 -31.21
N GLN A 74 1.05 -52.97 -30.83
CA GLN A 74 -0.17 -53.77 -30.93
C GLN A 74 -0.70 -53.62 -32.35
N ARG A 75 -0.47 -54.67 -33.15
CA ARG A 75 -1.18 -54.92 -34.41
C ARG A 75 -2.62 -55.34 -34.07
N PRO A 76 -3.66 -54.73 -34.65
CA PRO A 76 -5.00 -55.31 -34.60
C PRO A 76 -5.09 -56.49 -35.55
N ASN A 77 -5.59 -57.62 -35.03
CA ASN A 77 -5.84 -58.82 -35.80
C ASN A 77 -7.14 -58.66 -36.61
N VAL A 78 -7.08 -58.99 -37.89
CA VAL A 78 -8.21 -58.98 -38.83
C VAL A 78 -9.10 -60.18 -38.55
N THR A 79 -10.43 -59.99 -38.55
CA THR A 79 -11.38 -61.07 -38.84
C THR A 79 -12.51 -60.49 -39.69
N VAL A 80 -12.59 -61.01 -40.93
CA VAL A 80 -13.61 -60.74 -41.94
C VAL A 80 -14.67 -61.85 -41.86
N PRO A 81 -15.96 -61.50 -42.00
CA PRO A 81 -16.78 -62.11 -43.06
C PRO A 81 -17.57 -61.00 -43.78
N GLY A 82 -17.53 -60.84 -45.10
CA GLY A 82 -17.89 -61.83 -46.12
C GLY A 82 -19.31 -61.51 -46.63
N GLY A 83 -19.43 -60.75 -47.72
CA GLY A 83 -20.71 -60.43 -48.37
C GLY A 83 -20.64 -59.22 -49.32
N ASP A 84 -20.38 -59.49 -50.59
CA ASP A 84 -20.34 -58.60 -51.77
C ASP A 84 -21.69 -58.71 -52.54
N PRO A 85 -21.94 -58.10 -53.72
CA PRO A 85 -21.64 -56.74 -54.24
C PRO A 85 -22.93 -56.01 -54.69
N THR A 86 -22.84 -54.70 -54.98
CA THR A 86 -23.50 -53.94 -56.09
C THR A 86 -23.49 -52.45 -55.71
N ARG A 87 -23.36 -51.44 -56.58
CA ARG A 87 -22.96 -51.25 -57.98
C ARG A 87 -23.06 -49.71 -58.23
N ASP A 88 -22.18 -49.14 -59.06
CA ASP A 88 -22.26 -47.81 -59.73
C ASP A 88 -22.17 -46.55 -58.82
N GLY A 89 -21.46 -45.45 -59.10
CA GLY A 89 -20.78 -44.91 -60.28
C GLY A 89 -21.09 -43.40 -60.40
N GLY A 90 -20.09 -42.54 -60.63
CA GLY A 90 -20.27 -41.13 -61.11
C GLY A 90 -20.08 -40.01 -60.07
N THR A 91 -18.93 -39.31 -59.98
CA THR A 91 -18.42 -38.14 -60.76
C THR A 91 -18.93 -36.74 -60.36
N ASN A 92 -17.97 -35.92 -59.92
CA ASN A 92 -17.74 -34.48 -60.18
C ASN A 92 -18.86 -33.42 -60.05
N GLY A 93 -18.52 -32.35 -59.30
CA GLY A 93 -18.50 -31.00 -59.89
C GLY A 93 -19.23 -29.88 -59.14
N GLY A 94 -18.45 -28.89 -58.67
CA GLY A 94 -18.68 -27.47 -59.02
C GLY A 94 -19.59 -26.60 -58.14
N GLY A 95 -18.96 -25.77 -57.29
CA GLY A 95 -19.06 -24.30 -57.32
C GLY A 95 -20.35 -23.56 -56.90
N PRO A 96 -20.28 -22.25 -56.58
CA PRO A 96 -21.04 -21.66 -55.47
C PRO A 96 -21.95 -20.46 -55.83
N GLY A 97 -22.73 -20.02 -54.83
CA GLY A 97 -23.02 -18.60 -54.59
C GLY A 97 -24.48 -18.18 -54.67
N HIS A 98 -24.99 -17.54 -53.60
CA HIS A 98 -26.13 -16.61 -53.66
C HIS A 98 -26.03 -15.57 -52.53
N GLY A 99 -25.92 -14.28 -52.91
CA GLY A 99 -26.48 -13.15 -52.16
C GLY A 99 -28.00 -13.10 -52.38
N GLY A 100 -28.82 -12.22 -51.81
CA GLY A 100 -28.65 -11.03 -50.99
C GLY A 100 -29.97 -10.23 -51.15
N GLU A 101 -30.61 -9.87 -50.02
CA GLU A 101 -31.62 -8.79 -49.82
C GLU A 101 -33.00 -8.82 -50.53
N PRO A 102 -34.00 -7.95 -50.17
CA PRO A 102 -34.20 -7.10 -48.97
C PRO A 102 -35.66 -6.98 -48.40
N GLY A 103 -35.77 -6.50 -47.14
CA GLY A 103 -36.78 -5.54 -46.57
C GLY A 103 -38.29 -5.92 -46.45
N PRO A 104 -39.16 -5.11 -45.78
CA PRO A 104 -38.92 -3.83 -45.08
C PRO A 104 -39.59 -3.62 -43.68
N VAL A 105 -39.05 -2.60 -42.99
CA VAL A 105 -39.54 -1.56 -42.02
C VAL A 105 -40.92 -1.66 -41.33
N GLY A 106 -40.91 -1.37 -40.00
CA GLY A 106 -42.03 -0.79 -39.25
C GLY A 106 -41.75 -0.61 -37.74
N GLU A 107 -41.55 0.63 -37.28
CA GLU A 107 -41.59 1.09 -35.87
C GLU A 107 -43.07 1.38 -35.45
N PRO A 108 -43.47 1.37 -34.15
CA PRO A 108 -43.11 2.43 -33.20
C PRO A 108 -43.04 2.05 -31.69
N ARG A 109 -42.70 3.08 -30.90
CA ARG A 109 -42.41 3.23 -29.46
C ARG A 109 -43.53 2.80 -28.49
N HIS A 110 -43.17 2.37 -27.27
CA HIS A 110 -43.57 2.93 -25.95
C HIS A 110 -43.29 1.93 -24.78
N ASP A 111 -42.62 2.45 -23.74
CA ASP A 111 -42.84 2.34 -22.27
C ASP A 111 -42.89 0.99 -21.54
N GLY A 112 -42.20 0.96 -20.39
CA GLY A 112 -42.87 0.67 -19.12
C GLY A 112 -42.90 -0.78 -18.61
N GLU A 113 -42.33 -0.93 -17.41
CA GLU A 113 -42.75 -1.86 -16.34
C GLU A 113 -42.32 -3.34 -16.38
N GLN A 114 -41.43 -3.63 -15.42
CA GLN A 114 -41.26 -4.91 -14.76
C GLN A 114 -42.53 -5.26 -14.00
N GLU A 115 -43.15 -6.40 -14.33
CA GLU A 115 -43.90 -7.18 -13.35
C GLU A 115 -43.62 -8.67 -13.49
N ILE A 116 -43.49 -9.27 -12.32
CA ILE A 116 -43.03 -10.63 -12.07
C ILE A 116 -44.26 -11.54 -12.14
N GLY A 117 -44.39 -12.29 -13.24
CA GLY A 117 -45.44 -13.29 -13.43
C GLY A 117 -44.90 -14.70 -13.35
N GLY A 118 -45.27 -15.43 -12.31
CA GLY A 118 -44.89 -16.83 -12.10
C GLY A 118 -45.49 -17.79 -13.13
N GLY A 119 -44.82 -18.92 -13.34
CA GLY A 119 -45.29 -20.00 -14.20
C GLY A 119 -44.48 -21.27 -13.99
N SER A 120 -45.02 -22.17 -13.16
CA SER A 120 -44.57 -23.54 -12.98
C SER A 120 -44.71 -24.37 -14.26
N GLY A 121 -43.66 -25.09 -14.65
CA GLY A 121 -43.73 -26.09 -15.71
C GLY A 121 -42.61 -27.13 -15.59
N ARG A 122 -42.94 -28.31 -15.07
CA ARG A 122 -42.12 -29.53 -15.16
C ARG A 122 -42.20 -30.08 -16.60
N GLY A 123 -41.06 -30.46 -17.17
CA GLY A 123 -40.99 -31.25 -18.40
C GLY A 123 -39.59 -31.82 -18.57
N GLY A 124 -39.45 -33.12 -18.30
CA GLY A 124 -38.20 -33.85 -18.49
C GLY A 124 -37.92 -34.12 -19.96
N GLY A 125 -36.64 -34.02 -20.34
CA GLY A 125 -36.11 -34.46 -21.61
C GLY A 125 -34.72 -35.05 -21.38
N PHE A 126 -34.60 -36.36 -21.57
CA PHE A 126 -33.35 -37.09 -21.58
C PHE A 126 -32.56 -36.69 -22.84
N GLY A 127 -31.33 -36.21 -22.65
CA GLY A 127 -30.40 -35.92 -23.73
C GLY A 127 -29.02 -36.41 -23.33
N ASP A 128 -28.64 -37.58 -23.84
CA ASP A 128 -27.28 -38.11 -23.78
C ASP A 128 -26.37 -37.26 -24.68
N GLY A 129 -25.82 -36.19 -24.10
CA GLY A 129 -24.74 -35.41 -24.69
C GLY A 129 -23.39 -35.95 -24.21
N HIS A 130 -22.64 -36.57 -25.11
CA HIS A 130 -21.23 -36.86 -24.88
C HIS A 130 -20.47 -35.53 -24.89
N ASP A 131 -20.12 -35.02 -23.71
CA ASP A 131 -19.20 -33.89 -23.55
C ASP A 131 -17.75 -34.39 -23.76
N ASP A 132 -17.22 -34.15 -24.94
CA ASP A 132 -15.79 -34.21 -25.21
C ASP A 132 -15.11 -33.03 -24.51
N GLY A 133 -14.67 -33.27 -23.27
CA GLY A 133 -13.91 -32.32 -22.47
C GLY A 133 -12.55 -32.01 -23.10
N HIS A 134 -12.50 -30.98 -23.94
CA HIS A 134 -11.23 -30.37 -24.34
C HIS A 134 -10.63 -29.63 -23.14
N GLY A 135 -9.59 -30.24 -22.55
CA GLY A 135 -8.78 -29.62 -21.51
C GLY A 135 -8.06 -28.37 -22.03
N HIS A 136 -8.63 -27.20 -21.77
CA HIS A 136 -7.92 -25.94 -21.91
C HIS A 136 -6.87 -25.84 -20.80
N ALA A 137 -5.62 -26.12 -21.14
CA ALA A 137 -4.48 -25.74 -20.31
C ALA A 137 -4.45 -24.20 -20.22
N HIS A 138 -5.00 -23.66 -19.13
CA HIS A 138 -4.92 -22.23 -18.85
C HIS A 138 -3.45 -21.83 -18.63
N HIS A 139 -2.85 -21.22 -19.65
CA HIS A 139 -1.58 -20.52 -19.50
C HIS A 139 -1.79 -19.34 -18.54
N GLU A 140 -1.18 -19.38 -17.36
CA GLU A 140 -1.17 -18.24 -16.44
C GLU A 140 -0.64 -17.00 -17.18
N PRO A 141 -1.38 -15.87 -17.17
CA PRO A 141 -0.94 -14.65 -17.84
C PRO A 141 0.35 -14.14 -17.20
N ARG A 142 1.44 -14.13 -17.97
CA ARG A 142 2.75 -13.57 -17.55
C ARG A 142 2.68 -12.10 -17.12
N VAL A 143 1.59 -11.41 -17.48
CA VAL A 143 1.24 -10.06 -17.04
C VAL A 143 1.15 -9.94 -15.52
N GLY A 144 0.83 -11.01 -14.78
CA GLY A 144 0.83 -11.01 -13.32
C GLY A 144 2.19 -10.62 -12.70
N TRP A 145 3.30 -10.84 -13.41
CA TRP A 145 4.63 -10.41 -12.96
C TRP A 145 4.81 -8.88 -12.97
N LEU A 146 4.06 -8.14 -13.79
CA LEU A 146 4.09 -6.67 -13.77
C LEU A 146 3.55 -6.10 -12.45
N LEU A 147 2.71 -6.84 -11.71
CA LEU A 147 2.25 -6.43 -10.38
C LEU A 147 3.36 -6.45 -9.32
N LEU A 148 4.47 -7.15 -9.56
CA LEU A 148 5.64 -7.08 -8.68
C LEU A 148 6.48 -5.81 -8.89
N LEU A 149 6.36 -5.15 -10.05
CA LEU A 149 7.10 -3.93 -10.36
C LEU A 149 6.79 -2.79 -9.36
N PRO A 150 5.53 -2.41 -9.08
CA PRO A 150 5.26 -1.37 -8.08
C PRO A 150 5.71 -1.75 -6.67
N VAL A 151 5.60 -3.03 -6.29
CA VAL A 151 6.10 -3.52 -4.99
C VAL A 151 7.62 -3.41 -4.92
N LEU A 152 8.32 -3.78 -5.99
CA LEU A 152 9.77 -3.66 -6.10
C LEU A 152 10.21 -2.19 -6.13
N GLY A 153 9.44 -1.33 -6.79
CA GLY A 153 9.62 0.11 -6.80
C GLY A 153 9.57 0.70 -5.40
N LEU A 154 8.53 0.37 -4.62
CA LEU A 154 8.40 0.78 -3.21
C LEU A 154 9.49 0.18 -2.31
N LEU A 155 9.93 -1.04 -2.59
CA LEU A 155 11.02 -1.70 -1.87
C LEU A 155 12.37 -1.01 -2.15
N LEU A 156 12.62 -0.61 -3.39
CA LEU A 156 13.87 0.03 -3.82
C LEU A 156 13.89 1.52 -3.50
N ILE A 157 12.77 2.22 -3.64
CA ILE A 157 12.60 3.67 -3.51
C ILE A 157 11.67 3.94 -2.32
N SER A 158 12.23 4.34 -1.19
CA SER A 158 11.44 4.74 -0.02
C SER A 158 10.97 6.18 -0.18
N PRO A 159 9.67 6.47 -0.16
CA PRO A 159 9.19 7.85 -0.15
C PRO A 159 9.71 8.59 1.10
N PRO A 160 9.88 9.92 1.02
CA PRO A 160 10.25 10.73 2.18
C PRO A 160 9.15 10.67 3.25
N ALA A 161 9.49 11.05 4.48
CA ALA A 161 8.50 11.19 5.54
C ALA A 161 7.41 12.23 5.16
N LEU A 162 6.24 12.16 5.80
CA LEU A 162 5.20 13.17 5.61
C LEU A 162 5.75 14.56 6.00
N GLY A 163 5.78 15.47 5.04
CA GLY A 163 6.34 16.83 5.18
C GLY A 163 5.30 17.94 5.08
N SER A 164 5.77 19.13 4.70
CA SER A 164 5.05 20.40 4.58
C SER A 164 3.80 20.31 3.70
N PHE A 165 3.87 19.57 2.58
CA PHE A 165 2.72 19.38 1.69
C PHE A 165 1.56 18.67 2.40
N ALA A 166 1.84 17.56 3.08
CA ALA A 166 0.82 16.83 3.83
C ALA A 166 0.30 17.66 5.02
N ALA A 167 1.20 18.39 5.69
CA ALA A 167 0.84 19.29 6.78
C ALA A 167 -0.09 20.44 6.34
N GLY A 168 0.11 20.98 5.14
CA GLY A 168 -0.75 22.02 4.56
C GLY A 168 -2.15 21.54 4.21
N GLN A 169 -2.32 20.27 3.84
CA GLN A 169 -3.61 19.68 3.47
C GLN A 169 -4.41 19.15 4.66
N ALA A 170 -3.77 18.93 5.81
CA ALA A 170 -4.40 18.36 6.99
C ALA A 170 -4.59 19.40 8.11
N GLY A 171 -5.68 19.27 8.86
CA GLY A 171 -5.93 20.11 10.04
C GLY A 171 -5.10 19.67 11.24
N SER A 172 -4.60 20.65 12.01
CA SER A 172 -3.76 20.42 13.18
C SER A 172 -4.40 19.45 14.18
N VAL A 173 -3.58 18.60 14.81
CA VAL A 173 -3.96 17.86 16.01
C VAL A 173 -4.35 18.90 17.05
N GLY A 174 -5.57 18.79 17.56
CA GLY A 174 -5.99 19.57 18.72
C GLY A 174 -5.31 18.98 19.95
N PRO A 175 -4.62 19.78 20.78
CA PRO A 175 -4.09 19.27 22.02
C PRO A 175 -5.24 18.74 22.89
N ALA A 176 -4.96 17.77 23.76
CA ALA A 176 -5.93 17.25 24.72
C ALA A 176 -5.57 17.76 26.13
N ALA A 177 -6.58 18.13 26.92
CA ALA A 177 -6.37 18.58 28.29
C ALA A 177 -5.92 17.40 29.18
N ALA A 178 -4.80 17.58 29.88
CA ALA A 178 -4.44 16.76 31.03
C ALA A 178 -4.99 17.38 32.32
N SER A 179 -5.30 16.56 33.33
CA SER A 179 -5.77 17.03 34.64
C SER A 179 -4.69 17.81 35.41
N ASP A 180 -3.43 17.41 35.24
CA ASP A 180 -2.25 18.10 35.75
C ASP A 180 -1.10 17.97 34.75
N TYR A 181 -0.37 19.06 34.54
CA TYR A 181 0.82 19.06 33.70
C TYR A 181 2.08 18.84 34.56
N PRO A 182 2.87 17.77 34.31
CA PRO A 182 4.06 17.51 35.11
C PRO A 182 5.09 18.63 34.93
N PRO A 183 5.98 18.85 35.92
CA PRO A 183 7.05 19.83 35.79
C PRO A 183 7.93 19.50 34.59
N LEU A 184 8.37 20.54 33.88
CA LEU A 184 9.29 20.37 32.76
C LEU A 184 10.64 19.81 33.24
N PRO A 185 11.34 19.00 32.42
CA PRO A 185 12.68 18.53 32.74
C PRO A 185 13.64 19.66 33.14
N ALA A 186 14.64 19.30 33.94
CA ALA A 186 15.75 20.20 34.23
C ALA A 186 16.55 20.47 32.94
N GLY A 187 16.96 21.72 32.73
CA GLY A 187 17.72 22.15 31.55
C GLY A 187 17.34 23.55 31.09
N ASP A 188 18.30 24.23 30.46
CA ASP A 188 18.12 25.53 29.80
C ASP A 188 19.00 25.56 28.52
N PRO A 189 18.41 25.54 27.31
CA PRO A 189 16.97 25.49 27.04
C PRO A 189 16.37 24.10 27.32
N VAL A 190 15.10 24.05 27.72
CA VAL A 190 14.38 22.80 27.96
C VAL A 190 13.80 22.23 26.68
N GLU A 191 14.05 20.96 26.42
CA GLU A 191 13.51 20.24 25.26
C GLU A 191 12.06 19.82 25.53
N VAL A 192 11.15 20.26 24.67
CA VAL A 192 9.71 19.95 24.76
C VAL A 192 9.20 19.56 23.37
N SER A 193 8.32 18.57 23.29
CA SER A 193 7.68 18.21 22.03
C SER A 193 6.67 19.29 21.61
N LEU A 194 6.42 19.46 20.31
CA LEU A 194 5.44 20.44 19.83
C LEU A 194 4.04 20.19 20.42
N LEU A 195 3.65 18.92 20.59
CA LEU A 195 2.37 18.55 21.16
C LEU A 195 2.28 18.88 22.65
N ASP A 196 3.33 18.63 23.44
CA ASP A 196 3.36 18.99 24.86
C ASP A 196 3.37 20.50 25.05
N TYR A 197 4.15 21.22 24.23
CA TYR A 197 4.13 22.69 24.20
C TYR A 197 2.72 23.23 23.89
N ALA A 198 2.08 22.75 22.81
CA ALA A 198 0.75 23.18 22.42
C ALA A 198 -0.28 22.90 23.52
N SER A 199 -0.21 21.74 24.17
CA SER A 199 -1.13 21.36 25.24
C SER A 199 -1.00 22.26 26.46
N ARG A 200 0.24 22.54 26.90
CA ARG A 200 0.52 23.47 28.00
C ARG A 200 0.15 24.91 27.65
N ALA A 201 0.41 25.35 26.43
CA ALA A 201 0.07 26.69 25.97
C ALA A 201 -1.46 26.92 25.94
N VAL A 202 -2.22 25.95 25.40
CA VAL A 202 -3.67 26.08 25.23
C VAL A 202 -4.45 25.84 26.53
N PHE A 203 -4.12 24.81 27.31
CA PHE A 203 -4.94 24.42 28.47
C PHE A 203 -4.40 24.88 29.82
N ASP A 204 -3.08 24.99 29.98
CA ASP A 204 -2.46 25.51 31.21
C ASP A 204 -2.15 27.01 31.11
N GLY A 205 -2.50 27.65 29.98
CA GLY A 205 -2.20 29.06 29.71
C GLY A 205 -0.71 29.36 29.79
N GLY A 206 0.14 28.37 29.55
CA GLY A 206 1.60 28.47 29.63
C GLY A 206 2.17 28.61 31.05
N LYS A 207 1.41 28.39 32.13
CA LYS A 207 1.93 28.51 33.51
C LYS A 207 3.15 27.62 33.73
N SER A 208 3.09 26.37 33.27
CA SER A 208 4.23 25.43 33.34
C SER A 208 5.40 25.76 32.39
N LEU A 209 5.21 26.66 31.43
CA LEU A 209 6.23 27.13 30.48
C LEU A 209 6.85 28.49 30.91
N ALA A 210 6.26 29.17 31.89
CA ALA A 210 6.63 30.52 32.27
C ALA A 210 8.09 30.63 32.74
N GLY A 211 8.83 31.60 32.19
CA GLY A 211 10.22 31.87 32.56
C GLY A 211 11.24 30.83 32.10
N ARG A 212 10.88 29.94 31.17
CA ARG A 212 11.77 28.90 30.62
C ARG A 212 12.07 29.19 29.15
N ASN A 213 13.33 29.08 28.75
CA ASN A 213 13.65 28.97 27.33
C ASN A 213 13.34 27.55 26.88
N VAL A 214 12.46 27.42 25.90
CA VAL A 214 12.03 26.13 25.35
C VAL A 214 12.73 25.91 24.02
N LYS A 215 13.15 24.68 23.77
CA LYS A 215 13.69 24.23 22.50
C LYS A 215 12.67 23.31 21.83
N LEU A 216 12.16 23.74 20.69
CA LEU A 216 11.23 22.98 19.86
C LEU A 216 11.93 22.53 18.58
N THR A 217 11.57 21.35 18.09
CA THR A 217 12.12 20.79 16.85
C THR A 217 10.98 20.30 15.96
N GLY A 218 10.93 20.82 14.75
CA GLY A 218 9.93 20.51 13.72
C GLY A 218 10.42 20.92 12.34
N PHE A 219 9.61 20.72 11.33
CA PHE A 219 9.87 21.19 9.97
C PHE A 219 9.02 22.42 9.65
N ILE A 220 9.48 23.24 8.70
CA ILE A 220 8.75 24.43 8.26
C ILE A 220 7.62 24.03 7.32
N THR A 221 6.43 24.56 7.61
CA THR A 221 5.26 24.51 6.72
C THR A 221 4.72 25.91 6.49
N PRO A 222 4.24 26.24 5.27
CA PRO A 222 3.55 27.50 5.04
C PRO A 222 2.25 27.57 5.85
N GLY A 223 2.05 28.68 6.56
CA GLY A 223 0.80 29.01 7.23
C GLY A 223 -0.24 29.59 6.27
N PRO A 224 -1.49 29.78 6.73
CA PRO A 224 -2.59 30.31 5.90
C PRO A 224 -2.34 31.74 5.41
N ASP A 225 -1.57 32.51 6.17
CA ASP A 225 -1.15 33.88 5.86
C ASP A 225 0.18 33.94 5.08
N GLY A 226 0.69 32.79 4.64
CA GLY A 226 1.97 32.65 3.94
C GLY A 226 3.20 32.73 4.86
N LYS A 227 3.02 32.93 6.17
CA LYS A 227 4.13 32.96 7.13
C LYS A 227 4.57 31.54 7.51
N PRO A 228 5.85 31.32 7.84
CA PRO A 228 6.32 30.01 8.27
C PRO A 228 5.68 29.62 9.60
N MET A 229 5.20 28.38 9.67
CA MET A 229 4.78 27.71 10.90
C MET A 229 5.71 26.53 11.15
N LEU A 230 5.90 26.18 12.42
CA LEU A 230 6.62 24.99 12.80
C LEU A 230 5.63 23.83 12.92
N ALA A 231 5.93 22.71 12.27
CA ALA A 231 5.08 21.54 12.31
C ALA A 231 5.85 20.27 12.66
N ARG A 232 5.12 19.29 13.20
CA ARG A 232 5.58 17.91 13.35
C ARG A 232 4.42 16.97 13.14
N MET A 233 4.66 15.82 12.51
CA MET A 233 3.60 14.84 12.28
C MET A 233 3.44 13.95 13.50
N VAL A 234 2.21 13.71 13.92
CA VAL A 234 1.84 12.79 15.01
C VAL A 234 1.13 11.60 14.39
N LEU A 235 1.55 10.39 14.73
CA LEU A 235 0.90 9.14 14.29
C LEU A 235 0.12 8.53 15.44
N THR A 236 -1.08 8.02 15.17
CA THR A 236 -1.84 7.27 16.19
C THR A 236 -1.64 5.77 16.00
N CYS A 237 -1.72 5.27 14.77
CA CYS A 237 -1.52 3.87 14.43
C CYS A 237 -0.68 3.63 13.17
N CYS A 238 -0.60 4.56 12.21
CA CYS A 238 0.21 4.39 10.99
C CYS A 238 0.43 5.70 10.21
N ALA A 239 1.27 5.68 9.18
CA ALA A 239 1.50 6.86 8.33
C ALA A 239 0.20 7.44 7.72
N ALA A 240 -0.81 6.58 7.49
CA ALA A 240 -2.08 6.99 6.88
C ALA A 240 -2.98 7.80 7.83
N ASP A 241 -2.76 7.72 9.14
CA ASP A 241 -3.46 8.55 10.13
C ASP A 241 -2.62 9.72 10.64
N GLY A 242 -1.44 9.92 10.05
CA GLY A 242 -0.52 10.99 10.42
C GLY A 242 -1.18 12.36 10.27
N ARG A 243 -1.21 13.14 11.36
CA ARG A 243 -1.73 14.51 11.38
C ARG A 243 -0.69 15.49 11.91
N PRO A 244 -0.60 16.71 11.39
CA PRO A 244 0.37 17.69 11.86
C PRO A 244 -0.07 18.25 13.21
N ILE A 245 0.85 18.55 14.12
CA ILE A 245 0.68 19.60 15.13
C ILE A 245 1.36 20.86 14.59
N LYS A 246 0.61 21.96 14.48
CA LYS A 246 1.14 23.23 13.97
C LYS A 246 1.32 24.23 15.10
N ILE A 247 2.44 24.93 15.10
CA ILE A 247 2.77 26.03 16.01
C ILE A 247 3.07 27.26 15.16
N GLY A 248 2.35 28.36 15.44
CA GLY A 248 2.65 29.64 14.83
C GLY A 248 3.95 30.23 15.39
N LEU A 249 4.70 30.97 14.59
CA LEU A 249 5.99 31.54 15.00
C LEU A 249 5.90 33.07 15.04
N THR A 250 6.41 33.68 16.11
CA THR A 250 6.62 35.13 16.26
C THR A 250 8.08 35.41 16.62
N GLY A 251 8.44 36.70 16.71
CA GLY A 251 9.78 37.11 17.12
C GLY A 251 10.76 37.12 15.95
N ALA A 252 11.90 36.43 16.11
CA ALA A 252 12.94 36.37 15.11
C ALA A 252 12.43 35.76 13.78
N PRO A 253 12.69 36.41 12.62
CA PRO A 253 12.27 35.85 11.34
C PRO A 253 13.01 34.55 11.04
N ILE A 254 12.27 33.58 10.50
CA ILE A 254 12.81 32.31 10.01
C ILE A 254 12.70 32.32 8.49
N ASP A 255 13.83 32.21 7.81
CA ASP A 255 13.94 32.21 6.35
C ASP A 255 14.23 30.81 5.76
N ALA A 256 14.08 29.77 6.58
CA ALA A 256 14.20 28.39 6.14
C ALA A 256 13.09 27.99 5.14
N PRO A 257 13.40 27.22 4.09
CA PRO A 257 12.42 26.79 3.10
C PRO A 257 11.42 25.79 3.70
N ALA A 258 10.28 25.59 3.03
CA ALA A 258 9.35 24.51 3.39
C ALA A 258 10.07 23.15 3.38
N ASP A 259 9.65 22.25 4.27
CA ASP A 259 10.28 20.93 4.54
C ASP A 259 11.65 20.98 5.24
N ALA A 260 12.26 22.15 5.43
CA ALA A 260 13.49 22.25 6.21
C ALA A 260 13.22 21.93 7.69
N TRP A 261 14.04 21.05 8.25
CA TRP A 261 14.02 20.75 9.67
C TRP A 261 14.78 21.82 10.44
N VAL A 262 14.13 22.39 11.45
CA VAL A 262 14.72 23.44 12.27
C VAL A 262 14.58 23.13 13.76
N GLN A 263 15.50 23.69 14.52
CA GLN A 263 15.41 23.80 15.95
C GLN A 263 15.25 25.27 16.32
N VAL A 264 14.17 25.58 17.01
CA VAL A 264 13.86 26.94 17.46
C VAL A 264 13.99 27.01 18.98
N ILE A 265 14.62 28.07 19.47
CA ILE A 265 14.76 28.39 20.90
C ILE A 265 14.03 29.70 21.14
N GLY A 266 13.25 29.74 22.20
CA GLY A 266 12.37 30.86 22.46
C GLY A 266 11.54 30.67 23.72
N VAL A 267 10.48 31.44 23.84
CA VAL A 267 9.62 31.47 25.02
C VAL A 267 8.14 31.34 24.65
N TYR A 268 7.34 31.03 25.66
CA TYR A 268 5.88 30.94 25.52
C TYR A 268 5.28 32.27 25.05
N SER A 269 4.34 32.18 24.10
CA SER A 269 3.51 33.29 23.64
C SER A 269 2.05 33.07 24.03
N THR A 270 1.37 34.12 24.50
CA THR A 270 -0.06 34.08 24.84
C THR A 270 -0.97 34.11 23.62
N GLN A 271 -0.42 34.26 22.41
CA GLN A 271 -1.20 34.31 21.19
C GLN A 271 -1.71 32.92 20.80
N ILE A 272 -3.01 32.83 20.53
CA ILE A 272 -3.69 31.63 20.05
C ILE A 272 -4.38 31.97 18.72
N GLY A 273 -4.15 31.15 17.71
CA GLY A 273 -4.85 31.18 16.43
C GLY A 273 -5.72 29.95 16.23
N THR A 274 -6.28 29.81 15.03
CA THR A 274 -7.05 28.65 14.62
C THR A 274 -6.54 28.06 13.32
N ASP A 275 -6.53 26.73 13.22
CA ASP A 275 -6.25 26.04 11.97
C ASP A 275 -7.46 26.17 11.02
N PRO A 276 -7.27 26.59 9.76
CA PRO A 276 -8.38 26.83 8.86
C PRO A 276 -9.14 25.56 8.45
N VAL A 277 -8.49 24.39 8.49
CA VAL A 277 -9.06 23.13 8.01
C VAL A 277 -10.06 22.55 9.02
N ASN A 278 -9.74 22.63 10.32
CA ASN A 278 -10.54 21.99 11.37
C ASN A 278 -10.83 22.86 12.60
N GLN A 279 -10.47 24.14 12.55
CA GLN A 279 -10.66 25.12 13.64
C GLN A 279 -9.97 24.72 14.95
N ALA A 280 -8.97 23.84 14.91
CA ALA A 280 -8.18 23.50 16.09
C ALA A 280 -7.40 24.72 16.58
N GLN A 281 -7.26 24.86 17.90
CA GLN A 281 -6.46 25.92 18.49
C GLN A 281 -4.97 25.71 18.17
N VAL A 282 -4.33 26.76 17.67
CA VAL A 282 -2.91 26.79 17.29
C VAL A 282 -2.19 27.74 18.24
N ALA A 283 -1.31 27.19 19.08
CA ALA A 283 -0.45 28.00 19.93
C ALA A 283 0.65 28.69 19.10
N PHE A 284 1.05 29.88 19.51
CA PHE A 284 2.23 30.56 18.97
C PHE A 284 3.43 30.41 19.89
N PHE A 285 4.61 30.56 19.32
CA PHE A 285 5.90 30.48 20.02
C PHE A 285 6.76 31.68 19.64
N ASP A 286 7.31 32.36 20.64
CA ASP A 286 8.13 33.55 20.43
C ASP A 286 9.60 33.17 20.28
N VAL A 287 10.08 33.20 19.04
CA VAL A 287 11.39 32.70 18.64
C VAL A 287 12.47 33.74 18.95
N HIS A 288 13.49 33.34 19.70
CA HIS A 288 14.69 34.14 19.95
C HIS A 288 15.81 33.79 18.97
N SER A 289 16.02 32.49 18.75
CA SER A 289 17.03 32.00 17.82
C SER A 289 16.58 30.68 17.19
N TRP A 290 17.14 30.37 16.03
CA TRP A 290 16.88 29.10 15.36
C TRP A 290 18.11 28.65 14.57
N GLN A 291 18.14 27.36 14.25
CA GLN A 291 19.13 26.76 13.37
C GLN A 291 18.48 25.67 12.53
N GLU A 292 18.91 25.54 11.29
CA GLU A 292 18.58 24.39 10.46
C GLU A 292 19.34 23.16 10.96
N ILE A 293 18.69 22.00 10.93
CA ILE A 293 19.24 20.72 11.35
C ILE A 293 18.91 19.63 10.32
N GLU A 294 19.61 18.50 10.38
CA GLU A 294 19.21 17.32 9.61
C GLU A 294 17.91 16.72 10.14
N GLU A 295 17.15 16.04 9.26
CA GLU A 295 15.93 15.31 9.63
C GLU A 295 16.23 14.37 10.82
N PRO A 296 15.52 14.53 11.96
CA PRO A 296 15.68 13.63 13.09
C PRO A 296 15.36 12.19 12.70
N LYS A 297 16.09 11.22 13.26
CA LYS A 297 15.82 9.79 13.05
C LYS A 297 14.37 9.38 13.35
N GLN A 298 13.72 10.10 14.27
CA GLN A 298 12.31 9.98 14.59
C GLN A 298 11.58 11.27 14.16
N PRO A 299 11.17 11.36 12.87
CA PRO A 299 10.53 12.56 12.34
C PRO A 299 9.11 12.77 12.88
N TYR A 300 8.50 11.76 13.51
CA TYR A 300 7.17 11.87 14.07
C TYR A 300 7.23 12.11 15.59
N ALA A 301 6.21 12.78 16.12
CA ALA A 301 6.04 13.10 17.55
C ALA A 301 5.21 12.03 18.28
#